data_AF-A0A9D2TWH8-F1
#
_entry.id   AF-A0A9D2TWH8-F1
#
_cell.length_a   1.000
_cell.length_b   1.000
_cell.length_c   1.000
_cell.angle_alpha   90.00
_cell.angle_beta   90.00
_cell.angle_gamma   90.00
#
_symmetry.space_group_name_H-M   'P 1'
#
loop_
_entity.id
_entity.type
_entity.pdbx_description
1 polymer ?
#
loop_
_entity_poly.entity_id
_entity_poly.type
_entity_poly.pdbx_seq_one_letter_code
_entity_poly.pdbx_strand_id
1 'polypeptide(L)' 'MEISFLQIQNFKSIENMILRDIGSALILVGQNSVGKSSILQAIA' A
#
# COMPACT_ATOMS: atom_id res chain seq x y z
N MET A 1 13.41 9.46 -3.51
CA MET A 1 12.13 9.25 -4.20
C MET A 1 11.03 9.48 -3.18
N GLU A 2 10.05 10.31 -3.49
CA GLU A 2 8.91 10.63 -2.61
C GLU A 2 7.64 10.17 -3.34
N ILE A 3 6.87 9.28 -2.71
CA ILE A 3 5.58 8.82 -3.24
C ILE A 3 4.53 9.72 -2.59
N SER A 4 4.02 10.72 -3.27
CA SER A 4 2.96 11.59 -2.72
C SER A 4 1.57 10.96 -2.78
N PHE A 5 1.41 9.93 -3.62
CA PHE A 5 0.15 9.25 -3.88
C PHE A 5 0.37 7.79 -4.28
N LEU A 6 -0.40 6.88 -3.69
CA LEU A 6 -0.45 5.46 -4.06
C LEU A 6 -1.90 5.03 -4.24
N GLN A 7 -2.20 4.44 -5.40
CA GLN A 7 -3.48 3.80 -5.68
C GLN A 7 -3.23 2.37 -6.15
N ILE A 8 -3.83 1.41 -5.44
CA ILE A 8 -3.77 -0.01 -5.78
C ILE A 8 -5.20 -0.45 -6.09
N GLN A 9 -5.40 -1.04 -7.28
CA GLN A 9 -6.69 -1.55 -7.72
C GLN A 9 -6.54 -2.96 -8.27
N ASN A 10 -7.46 -3.85 -7.87
CA ASN A 10 -7.53 -5.23 -8.33
C ASN A 10 -6.18 -5.98 -8.30
N PHE A 11 -5.39 -5.75 -7.23
CA PHE A 11 -4.07 -6.36 -7.05
C PHE A 11 -4.09 -7.32 -5.86
N LYS A 12 -3.95 -8.62 -6.15
CA LYS A 12 -4.07 -9.69 -5.15
C LYS A 12 -5.40 -9.56 -4.39
N SER A 13 -5.38 -9.48 -3.06
CA SER A 13 -6.56 -9.31 -2.22
C SER A 13 -6.99 -7.84 -2.06
N ILE A 14 -6.35 -6.89 -2.74
CA ILE A 14 -6.66 -5.47 -2.65
C ILE A 14 -7.56 -5.10 -3.82
N GLU A 15 -8.86 -4.90 -3.55
CA GLU A 15 -9.82 -4.40 -4.54
C GLU A 15 -9.58 -2.93 -4.85
N ASN A 16 -9.52 -2.08 -3.82
CA ASN A 16 -9.24 -0.65 -3.96
C ASN A 16 -8.56 -0.11 -2.69
N MET A 17 -7.41 0.54 -2.86
CA MET A 17 -6.69 1.24 -1.80
C MET A 17 -6.16 2.57 -2.33
N ILE A 18 -6.33 3.62 -1.54
CA ILE A 18 -5.84 4.96 -1.86
C ILE A 18 -5.10 5.50 -0.64
N LEU A 19 -3.83 5.84 -0.83
CA LEU A 19 -3.01 6.54 0.16
C LEU A 19 -2.59 7.89 -0.44
N ARG A 20 -2.86 8.96 0.31
CA ARG A 20 -2.53 10.35 -0.03
C ARG A 20 -1.58 10.90 1.02
N ASP A 21 -0.83 11.93 0.65
CA ASP A 21 0.03 12.69 1.57
C ASP A 21 1.02 11.77 2.32
N ILE A 22 1.51 10.74 1.64
CA ILE A 22 2.49 9.80 2.21
C ILE A 22 3.80 10.58 2.38
N GLY A 23 4.05 11.01 3.61
CA GLY A 23 5.28 11.70 3.98
C GLY A 23 6.48 10.76 3.99
N SER A 24 7.52 11.14 4.73
CA SER A 24 8.79 10.40 4.77
C SER A 24 8.71 8.98 5.32
N ALA A 25 7.63 8.61 6.00
CA ALA A 25 7.41 7.27 6.55
C ALA A 25 5.94 6.85 6.47
N LEU A 26 5.70 5.60 6.07
CA LEU A 26 4.40 4.93 6.08
C LEU A 26 4.50 3.65 6.90
N ILE A 27 3.62 3.47 7.89
CA ILE A 27 3.57 2.26 8.71
C ILE A 27 2.30 1.47 8.37
N LEU A 28 2.46 0.21 7.96
CA LEU A 28 1.36 -0.71 7.67
C LEU A 28 1.22 -1.70 8.83
N VAL A 29 0.06 -1.70 9.52
CA VAL A 29 -0.22 -2.58 10.67
C VAL A 29 -1.45 -3.44 10.42
N GLY A 30 -1.46 -4.67 10.97
CA GLY A 30 -2.62 -5.56 11.00
C GLY A 30 -2.21 -7.02 11.10
N GLN A 31 -3.16 -7.95 11.07
CA GLN A 31 -2.86 -9.39 11.10
C GLN A 31 -2.07 -9.85 9.87
N ASN A 32 -1.46 -11.04 9.94
CA ASN A 32 -0.74 -11.63 8.81
C ASN A 32 -1.68 -11.88 7.62
N SER A 33 -1.14 -11.86 6.41
CA SER A 33 -1.85 -12.19 5.17
C SER A 33 -3.01 -11.28 4.75
N VAL A 34 -3.26 -10.17 5.45
CA VAL A 34 -4.32 -9.18 5.09
C VAL A 34 -3.89 -8.19 3.99
N GLY A 35 -2.84 -8.50 3.23
CA GLY A 35 -2.39 -7.66 2.11
C GLY A 35 -1.23 -6.70 2.39
N LYS A 36 -0.58 -6.75 3.56
CA LYS A 36 0.63 -5.95 3.86
C LYS A 36 1.74 -6.16 2.83
N SER A 37 2.09 -7.42 2.54
CA SER A 37 3.09 -7.75 1.52
C SER A 37 2.61 -7.38 0.11
N SER A 38 1.31 -7.46 -0.15
CA SER A 38 0.72 -7.05 -1.44
C SER A 38 0.92 -5.56 -1.69
N ILE A 39 0.81 -4.70 -0.67
CA ILE A 39 1.09 -3.27 -0.79
C ILE A 39 2.57 -3.04 -1.14
N LEU A 40 3.49 -3.70 -0.42
CA LEU A 40 4.93 -3.59 -0.69
C LEU A 40 5.30 -4.08 -2.10
N GLN A 41 4.66 -5.14 -2.58
CA GLN A 41 4.88 -5.67 -3.93
C GLN A 41 4.28 -4.82 -5.04
N ALA A 42 3.32 -3.95 -4.74
CA ALA A 42 2.76 -3.03 -5.74
C ALA A 42 3.67 -1.82 -6.02
N ILE A 43 4.64 -1.55 -5.14
CA ILE A 43 5.56 -0.40 -5.21
C ILE A 43 7.03 -0.79 -5.45
N ALA A 44 7.34 -2.09 -5.47
CA ALA A 44 8.67 -2.64 -5.75
C ALA A 44 8.77 -3.13 -7.19
#